data_AF-A0A7Y4RNK1-F1
#
_entry.id   AF-A0A7Y4RNK1-F1
#
_cell.length_a   1.000
_cell.length_b   1.000
_cell.length_c   1.000
_cell.angle_alpha   90.00
_cell.angle_beta   90.00
_cell.angle_gamma   90.00
#
_symmetry.space_group_name_H-M   'P 1'
#
loop_
_entity.id
_entity.type
_entity.pdbx_description
1 polymer ?
#
loop_
_entity_poly.entity_id
_entity_poly.type
_entity_poly.pdbx_seq_one_letter_code
_entity_poly.pdbx_strand_id
1 'polypeptide(L)'
;MSILPSPLHPLVVHMPIALTVLTPLFAIGALWAIRRGANYRRAWGMAVGSLALLVTSGWVALQTGEREEERVEQVVAETLIEGHEEAAETFLVASGVVLLVAAAGVVRGRTGAVARWVATIGTVALVAAGYKVGHSGGALVYGGGAGSAYATGAAAAMEQPGDDDHR
;
A
#
# COMPACT_ATOMS: atom_id res chain seq x y z
N MET A 1 -22.38 -4.37 -6.46
CA MET A 1 -21.66 -5.48 -7.11
C MET A 1 -20.20 -5.37 -6.72
N SER A 2 -19.70 -6.35 -5.96
CA SER A 2 -18.29 -6.39 -5.53
C SER A 2 -17.40 -6.58 -6.76
N ILE A 3 -16.47 -5.64 -6.99
CA ILE A 3 -15.64 -5.61 -8.21
C ILE A 3 -14.52 -6.67 -8.14
N LEU A 4 -14.29 -7.28 -6.97
CA LEU A 4 -13.31 -8.34 -6.79
C LEU A 4 -13.91 -9.50 -5.97
N PRO A 5 -13.86 -10.76 -6.47
CA PRO A 5 -14.18 -11.94 -5.66
C PRO A 5 -13.19 -12.05 -4.49
N SER A 6 -13.71 -12.43 -3.32
CA SER A 6 -12.95 -12.76 -2.09
C SER A 6 -12.14 -14.04 -2.33
N PRO A 7 -10.93 -13.91 -2.91
CA PRO A 7 -9.69 -13.67 -2.15
C PRO A 7 -8.77 -12.58 -2.74
N LEU A 8 -9.22 -11.81 -3.75
CA LEU A 8 -8.41 -10.76 -4.38
C LEU A 8 -8.37 -9.46 -3.57
N HIS A 9 -9.44 -9.16 -2.83
CA HIS A 9 -9.53 -7.94 -2.03
C HIS A 9 -8.41 -7.84 -0.96
N PRO A 10 -8.13 -8.88 -0.14
CA PRO A 10 -6.98 -8.86 0.78
C PRO A 10 -5.64 -8.66 0.06
N LEU A 11 -5.47 -9.28 -1.11
CA LEU A 11 -4.23 -9.16 -1.87
C LEU A 11 -4.01 -7.69 -2.26
N VAL A 12 -4.99 -7.03 -2.86
CA VAL A 12 -4.89 -5.64 -3.34
C VAL A 12 -4.59 -4.66 -2.21
N VAL A 13 -5.29 -4.79 -1.07
CA VAL A 13 -5.14 -3.84 0.05
C VAL A 13 -3.90 -4.10 0.91
N HIS A 14 -3.33 -5.31 0.89
CA HIS A 14 -2.08 -5.64 1.61
C HIS A 14 -0.82 -5.51 0.73
N MET A 15 -0.95 -5.41 -0.59
CA MET A 15 0.21 -5.19 -1.49
C MET A 15 1.12 -4.03 -1.06
N PRO A 16 0.60 -2.87 -0.62
CA PRO A 16 1.44 -1.76 -0.15
C PRO A 16 2.38 -2.16 1.00
N ILE A 17 1.95 -3.05 1.91
CA ILE A 17 2.76 -3.50 3.05
C ILE A 17 3.98 -4.27 2.57
N ALA A 18 3.77 -5.25 1.69
CA ALA A 18 4.85 -6.04 1.11
C ALA A 18 5.83 -5.15 0.33
N LEU A 19 5.31 -4.25 -0.50
CA LEU A 19 6.12 -3.34 -1.31
C LEU A 19 6.90 -2.34 -0.44
N THR A 20 6.36 -1.91 0.70
CA THR A 20 7.06 -1.02 1.64
C THR A 20 8.34 -1.67 2.15
N VAL A 21 8.33 -2.98 2.42
CA VAL A 21 9.51 -3.73 2.87
C VAL A 21 10.46 -4.06 1.72
N LEU A 22 9.94 -4.42 0.55
CA LEU A 22 10.76 -4.79 -0.60
C LEU A 22 11.47 -3.60 -1.26
N THR A 23 10.83 -2.44 -1.31
CA THR A 23 11.35 -1.24 -1.97
C THR A 23 12.75 -0.80 -1.47
N PRO A 24 13.02 -0.69 -0.15
CA PRO A 24 14.37 -0.36 0.31
C PRO A 24 15.41 -1.40 -0.08
N LEU A 25 15.04 -2.70 -0.18
CA LEU A 25 15.95 -3.74 -0.65
C LEU A 25 16.33 -3.54 -2.12
N PHE A 26 15.37 -3.19 -2.98
CA PHE A 26 15.65 -2.83 -4.37
C PHE A 26 16.54 -1.58 -4.48
N ALA A 27 16.28 -0.55 -3.66
CA ALA A 27 17.07 0.68 -3.68
C ALA A 27 18.52 0.46 -3.21
N ILE A 28 18.71 -0.27 -2.10
CA ILE A 28 20.04 -0.63 -1.56
C ILE A 28 20.78 -1.56 -2.54
N GLY A 29 20.10 -2.59 -3.05
CA GLY A 29 20.66 -3.51 -4.04
C GLY A 29 21.10 -2.79 -5.32
N ALA A 30 20.31 -1.82 -5.79
CA ALA A 30 20.66 -0.98 -6.93
C ALA A 30 21.89 -0.12 -6.65
N LEU A 31 21.99 0.54 -5.48
CA LEU A 31 23.18 1.30 -5.09
C LEU A 31 24.43 0.42 -5.05
N TRP A 32 24.32 -0.77 -4.47
CA TRP A 32 25.40 -1.74 -4.41
C TRP A 32 25.85 -2.20 -5.81
N ALA A 33 24.91 -2.57 -6.68
CA ALA A 33 25.20 -2.98 -8.05
C ALA A 33 25.89 -1.85 -8.86
N ILE A 34 25.43 -0.61 -8.70
CA ILE A 34 26.05 0.57 -9.35
C ILE A 34 27.48 0.75 -8.89
N ARG A 35 27.75 0.60 -7.58
CA ARG A 35 29.12 0.68 -7.04
C ARG A 35 30.04 -0.43 -7.57
N ARG A 36 29.47 -1.58 -7.96
CA ARG A 36 30.19 -2.69 -8.59
C ARG A 36 30.35 -2.53 -10.11
N GLY A 37 29.93 -1.40 -10.68
CA GLY A 37 30.10 -1.08 -12.10
C GLY A 37 28.89 -1.39 -12.98
N ALA A 38 27.74 -1.79 -12.40
CA ALA A 38 26.53 -2.01 -13.18
C ALA A 38 26.02 -0.71 -13.82
N ASN A 39 25.31 -0.84 -14.94
CA ASN A 39 24.67 0.29 -15.60
C ASN A 39 23.61 0.93 -14.67
N TYR A 40 23.81 2.19 -14.32
CA TYR A 40 22.97 2.88 -13.35
C TYR A 40 21.49 2.99 -13.75
N ARG A 41 21.18 3.13 -15.04
CA ARG A 41 19.78 3.22 -15.50
C ARG A 41 19.06 1.90 -15.30
N ARG A 42 19.70 0.78 -15.66
CA ARG A 42 19.12 -0.55 -15.51
C ARG A 42 18.99 -0.93 -14.04
N ALA A 43 20.05 -0.75 -13.25
CA ALA A 43 20.05 -1.09 -11.83
C ALA A 43 19.05 -0.24 -11.04
N TRP A 44 19.05 1.09 -11.25
CA TRP A 44 18.15 1.99 -10.52
C TRP A 44 16.70 1.92 -11.01
N GLY A 45 16.46 1.52 -12.26
CA GLY A 45 15.12 1.36 -12.82
C GLY A 45 14.25 0.39 -12.01
N MET A 46 14.84 -0.64 -11.39
CA MET A 46 14.11 -1.56 -10.51
C MET A 46 13.57 -0.85 -9.26
N ALA A 47 14.37 0.02 -8.64
CA ALA A 47 13.96 0.79 -7.46
C ALA A 47 12.88 1.83 -7.79
N VAL A 48 12.98 2.48 -8.96
CA VAL A 48 11.93 3.39 -9.45
C VAL A 48 10.65 2.63 -9.74
N GLY A 49 10.75 1.46 -10.40
CA GLY A 49 9.60 0.60 -10.69
C GLY A 49 8.90 0.11 -9.43
N SER A 50 9.65 -0.32 -8.41
CA SER A 50 9.06 -0.75 -7.14
C SER A 50 8.37 0.39 -6.39
N LEU A 51 8.95 1.60 -6.39
CA LEU A 51 8.32 2.79 -5.83
C LEU A 51 7.04 3.18 -6.57
N ALA A 52 7.05 3.11 -7.91
CA ALA A 52 5.86 3.38 -8.71
C ALA A 52 4.75 2.38 -8.38
N LEU A 53 5.08 1.09 -8.29
CA LEU A 53 4.15 0.06 -7.86
C LEU A 53 3.62 0.35 -6.46
N LEU A 54 4.48 0.71 -5.50
CA LEU A 54 4.07 1.04 -4.14
C LEU A 54 3.04 2.18 -4.11
N VAL A 55 3.34 3.30 -4.79
CA VAL A 55 2.44 4.46 -4.87
C VAL A 55 1.11 4.08 -5.52
N THR A 56 1.14 3.39 -6.66
CA THR A 56 -0.09 2.97 -7.35
C THR A 56 -0.92 2.00 -6.50
N SER A 57 -0.30 1.03 -5.82
CA SER A 57 -1.01 0.13 -4.91
C SER A 57 -1.58 0.86 -3.69
N GLY A 58 -0.85 1.83 -3.14
CA GLY A 58 -1.31 2.63 -2.00
C GLY A 58 -2.50 3.51 -2.37
N TRP A 59 -2.46 4.13 -3.55
CA TRP A 59 -3.58 4.90 -4.07
C TRP A 59 -4.81 4.03 -4.30
N VAL A 60 -4.65 2.85 -4.93
CA VAL A 60 -5.78 1.91 -5.09
C VAL A 60 -6.35 1.50 -3.73
N ALA A 61 -5.50 1.18 -2.75
CA ALA A 61 -5.91 0.79 -1.41
C ALA A 61 -6.70 1.90 -0.70
N LEU A 62 -6.24 3.16 -0.77
CA LEU A 62 -6.92 4.32 -0.20
C LEU A 62 -8.32 4.49 -0.80
N GLN A 63 -8.41 4.49 -2.13
CA GLN A 63 -9.70 4.63 -2.82
C GLN A 63 -10.65 3.46 -2.55
N THR A 64 -10.14 2.26 -2.31
CA THR A 64 -10.99 1.12 -1.89
C THR A 64 -11.46 1.27 -0.45
N GLY A 65 -10.64 1.84 0.43
CA GLY A 65 -10.99 2.14 1.82
C GLY A 65 -12.11 3.17 1.92
N GLU A 66 -11.97 4.31 1.26
CA GLU A 66 -12.99 5.39 1.20
C GLU A 66 -14.37 4.86 0.77
N ARG A 67 -14.42 3.95 -0.22
CA ARG A 67 -15.69 3.38 -0.70
C ARG A 67 -16.37 2.46 0.31
N GLU A 68 -15.63 1.98 1.29
CA GLU A 68 -16.09 1.03 2.30
C GLU A 68 -16.25 1.67 3.68
N GLU A 69 -15.86 2.93 3.83
CA GLU A 69 -15.84 3.70 5.06
C GLU A 69 -17.22 3.77 5.74
N GLU A 70 -18.25 4.23 5.02
CA GLU A 70 -19.64 4.34 5.50
C GLU A 70 -20.20 3.02 6.05
N ARG A 71 -19.68 1.88 5.58
CA ARG A 71 -20.07 0.56 6.07
C ARG A 71 -19.33 0.21 7.37
N VAL A 72 -18.06 0.57 7.48
CA VAL A 72 -17.21 0.26 8.64
C VAL A 72 -17.52 1.20 9.81
N GLU A 73 -17.83 2.48 9.55
CA GLU A 73 -18.26 3.48 10.55
C GLU A 73 -19.47 3.04 11.39
N GLN A 74 -20.32 2.16 10.84
CA GLN A 74 -21.50 1.64 11.56
C GLN A 74 -21.12 0.75 12.75
N VAL A 75 -19.90 0.20 12.75
CA VAL A 75 -19.43 -0.76 13.78
C VAL A 75 -18.11 -0.36 14.42
N VAL A 76 -17.36 0.57 13.83
CA VAL A 76 -16.08 1.08 14.35
C VAL A 76 -16.20 2.57 14.62
N ALA A 77 -15.54 3.04 15.68
CA ALA A 77 -15.49 4.47 15.99
C ALA A 77 -14.76 5.26 14.89
N GLU A 78 -15.39 6.34 14.45
CA GLU A 78 -14.90 7.31 13.46
C GLU A 78 -13.42 7.69 13.66
N THR A 79 -13.05 8.02 14.90
CA THR A 79 -11.69 8.46 15.24
C THR A 79 -10.60 7.42 14.95
N LEU A 80 -10.94 6.13 14.92
CA LEU A 80 -10.01 5.08 14.52
C LEU A 80 -9.87 4.99 13.00
N ILE A 81 -10.97 5.24 12.27
CA ILE A 81 -11.03 5.23 10.80
C ILE A 81 -10.23 6.43 10.28
N GLU A 82 -10.57 7.64 10.72
CA GLU A 82 -9.85 8.88 10.39
C GLU A 82 -8.33 8.75 10.68
N GLY A 83 -7.96 8.18 11.83
CA GLY A 83 -6.56 8.01 12.19
C GLY A 83 -5.80 7.02 11.30
N HIS A 84 -6.49 6.03 10.73
CA HIS A 84 -5.91 5.12 9.74
C HIS A 84 -5.80 5.77 8.36
N GLU A 85 -6.84 6.49 7.95
CA GLU A 85 -6.90 7.23 6.69
C GLU A 85 -5.81 8.30 6.64
N GLU A 86 -5.70 9.17 7.66
CA GLU A 86 -4.67 10.21 7.74
C GLU A 86 -3.25 9.62 7.63
N ALA A 87 -3.03 8.47 8.29
CA ALA A 87 -1.77 7.75 8.18
C ALA A 87 -1.53 7.24 6.75
N ALA A 88 -2.56 6.69 6.10
CA ALA A 88 -2.49 6.16 4.74
C ALA A 88 -2.25 7.27 3.71
N GLU A 89 -2.94 8.40 3.82
CA GLU A 89 -2.73 9.59 3.00
C GLU A 89 -1.32 10.14 3.15
N THR A 90 -0.86 10.32 4.40
CA THR A 90 0.51 10.78 4.69
C THR A 90 1.54 9.84 4.07
N PHE A 91 1.33 8.53 4.18
CA PHE A 91 2.18 7.53 3.55
C PHE A 91 2.18 7.63 2.02
N LEU A 92 1.00 7.82 1.40
CA LEU A 92 0.86 7.94 -0.05
C LEU A 92 1.58 9.20 -0.57
N VAL A 93 1.40 10.34 0.09
CA VAL A 93 2.08 11.59 -0.26
C VAL A 93 3.60 11.44 -0.10
N ALA A 94 4.06 10.89 1.03
CA ALA A 94 5.48 10.67 1.27
C ALA A 94 6.10 9.73 0.23
N SER A 95 5.42 8.64 -0.12
CA SER A 95 5.89 7.69 -1.13
C SER A 95 5.92 8.31 -2.54
N GLY A 96 4.94 9.16 -2.88
CA GLY A 96 4.94 9.97 -4.10
C GLY A 96 6.15 10.91 -4.18
N VAL A 97 6.46 11.64 -3.10
CA VAL A 97 7.65 12.50 -3.03
C VAL A 97 8.93 11.69 -3.22
N VAL A 98 9.06 10.55 -2.53
CA VAL A 98 10.23 9.67 -2.68
C VAL A 98 10.36 9.13 -4.10
N LEU A 99 9.24 8.78 -4.76
CA LEU A 99 9.22 8.38 -6.17
C LEU A 99 9.75 9.48 -7.10
N LEU A 100 9.34 10.74 -6.91
CA LEU A 100 9.85 11.86 -7.71
C LEU A 100 11.36 12.05 -7.52
N VAL A 101 11.86 11.96 -6.29
CA VAL A 101 13.30 12.02 -6.01
C VAL A 101 14.01 10.81 -6.64
N ALA A 102 13.44 9.61 -6.57
CA ALA A 102 13.99 8.42 -7.20
C ALA A 102 14.05 8.56 -8.73
N ALA A 103 13.04 9.15 -9.36
CA ALA A 103 13.04 9.41 -10.80
C ALA A 103 14.19 10.34 -11.21
N ALA A 104 14.50 11.36 -10.41
CA ALA A 104 15.69 12.20 -10.61
C ALA A 104 17.02 11.41 -10.50
N GLY A 105 17.03 10.27 -9.80
CA GLY A 105 18.14 9.33 -9.72
C GLY A 105 18.54 8.66 -11.05
N VAL A 106 17.71 8.76 -12.09
CA VAL A 106 17.99 8.29 -13.46
C VAL A 106 18.87 9.29 -14.24
N VAL A 107 19.05 10.51 -13.74
CA VAL A 107 19.93 11.51 -14.35
C VAL A 107 21.40 11.11 -14.17
N ARG A 108 22.26 11.41 -15.15
CA ARG A 108 23.70 11.13 -15.06
C ARG A 108 24.42 12.15 -14.17
N GLY A 109 25.51 11.75 -13.53
CA GLY A 109 26.40 12.65 -12.79
C GLY A 109 26.00 12.82 -11.32
N ARG A 110 26.49 13.90 -10.70
CA ARG A 110 26.36 14.15 -9.25
C ARG A 110 24.90 14.29 -8.80
N THR A 111 24.07 14.97 -9.58
CA THR A 111 22.64 15.15 -9.28
C THR A 111 21.92 13.81 -9.13
N GLY A 112 22.06 12.91 -10.10
CA GLY A 112 21.46 11.58 -9.99
C GLY A 112 22.06 10.75 -8.87
N ALA A 113 23.38 10.87 -8.62
CA ALA A 113 24.00 10.15 -7.51
C ALA A 113 23.45 10.59 -6.14
N VAL A 114 23.27 11.90 -5.92
CA VAL A 114 22.65 12.44 -4.70
C VAL A 114 21.20 12.00 -4.59
N ALA A 115 20.43 12.14 -5.68
CA ALA A 115 19.02 11.75 -5.71
C ALA A 115 18.82 10.27 -5.37
N ARG A 116 19.69 9.37 -5.86
CA ARG A 116 19.64 7.94 -5.49
C ARG A 116 19.83 7.71 -3.99
N TRP A 117 20.81 8.38 -3.38
CA TRP A 117 21.04 8.27 -1.93
C TRP A 117 19.88 8.83 -1.10
N VAL A 118 19.39 10.02 -1.45
CA VAL A 118 18.25 10.65 -0.78
C VAL A 118 17.01 9.77 -0.91
N ALA A 119 16.74 9.25 -2.12
CA ALA A 119 15.64 8.32 -2.34
C ALA A 119 15.79 7.04 -1.53
N THR A 120 16.98 6.43 -1.46
CA THR A 120 17.21 5.24 -0.62
C THR A 120 16.92 5.53 0.86
N ILE A 121 17.40 6.65 1.40
CA ILE A 121 17.06 7.06 2.77
C ILE A 121 15.54 7.25 2.92
N GLY A 122 14.90 7.89 1.93
CA GLY A 122 13.45 8.03 1.85
C GLY A 122 12.72 6.68 1.90
N THR A 123 13.18 5.68 1.16
CA THR A 123 12.57 4.33 1.17
C THR A 123 12.67 3.65 2.54
N VAL A 124 13.75 3.89 3.28
CA VAL A 124 13.88 3.38 4.66
C VAL A 124 12.93 4.14 5.59
N ALA A 125 12.80 5.45 5.45
CA ALA A 125 11.84 6.25 6.22
C ALA A 125 10.38 5.83 5.94
N LEU A 126 10.05 5.43 4.71
CA LEU A 126 8.74 4.90 4.35
C LEU A 126 8.39 3.62 5.12
N VAL A 127 9.36 2.82 5.57
CA VAL A 127 9.08 1.65 6.42
C VAL A 127 8.45 2.09 7.75
N ALA A 128 8.95 3.17 8.35
CA ALA A 128 8.37 3.72 9.58
C ALA A 128 6.97 4.30 9.35
N ALA A 129 6.75 4.98 8.22
CA ALA A 129 5.42 5.47 7.86
C ALA A 129 4.44 4.31 7.60
N GLY A 130 4.87 3.28 6.85
CA GLY A 130 4.06 2.09 6.59
C GLY A 130 3.74 1.29 7.86
N TYR A 131 4.65 1.28 8.85
CA TYR A 131 4.34 0.72 10.17
C TYR A 131 3.19 1.45 10.86
N LYS A 132 3.12 2.78 10.77
CA LYS A 132 2.00 3.55 11.35
C LYS A 132 0.66 3.22 10.67
N VAL A 133 0.65 3.08 9.35
CA VAL A 133 -0.52 2.65 8.58
C VAL A 133 -0.94 1.24 8.99
N GLY A 134 0.02 0.30 9.08
CA GLY A 134 -0.27 -1.07 9.50
C GLY A 134 -0.75 -1.18 10.95
N HIS A 135 -0.19 -0.38 11.87
CA HIS A 135 -0.59 -0.36 13.27
C HIS A 135 -2.03 0.17 13.47
N SER A 136 -2.36 1.30 12.81
CA SER A 136 -3.72 1.86 12.84
C SER A 136 -4.72 0.92 12.16
N GLY A 137 -4.37 0.29 11.04
CA GLY A 137 -5.22 -0.72 10.40
C GLY A 137 -5.45 -1.95 11.27
N GLY A 138 -4.43 -2.39 12.00
CA GLY A 138 -4.56 -3.45 13.01
C GLY A 138 -5.50 -3.05 14.15
N ALA A 139 -5.45 -1.79 14.59
CA ALA A 139 -6.36 -1.28 15.62
C ALA A 139 -7.82 -1.28 15.16
N LEU A 140 -8.10 -0.98 13.87
CA LEU A 140 -9.45 -1.10 13.29
C LEU A 140 -9.99 -2.53 13.38
N VAL A 141 -9.17 -3.52 13.02
CA VAL A 141 -9.60 -4.92 12.97
C VAL A 141 -9.69 -5.54 14.37
N TYR A 142 -8.66 -5.40 15.19
CA TYR A 142 -8.56 -6.09 16.48
C TYR A 142 -9.11 -5.29 17.66
N GLY A 143 -9.07 -3.95 17.58
CA GLY A 143 -9.61 -3.06 18.61
C GLY A 143 -11.03 -2.60 18.30
N GLY A 144 -11.31 -2.30 17.03
CA GLY A 144 -12.61 -1.78 16.56
C GLY A 144 -13.58 -2.84 16.05
N GLY A 145 -13.11 -4.03 15.69
CA GLY A 145 -13.97 -5.09 15.15
C GLY A 145 -14.42 -4.87 13.71
N ALA A 146 -13.67 -4.11 12.89
CA ALA A 146 -14.01 -3.79 11.50
C ALA A 146 -14.39 -5.02 10.64
N GLY A 147 -13.80 -6.19 10.92
CA GLY A 147 -14.12 -7.43 10.22
C GLY A 147 -15.58 -7.89 10.37
N SER A 148 -16.26 -7.47 11.45
CA SER A 148 -17.68 -7.80 11.68
C SER A 148 -18.63 -7.13 10.68
N ALA A 149 -18.24 -5.98 10.11
CA ALA A 149 -19.03 -5.25 9.10
C ALA A 149 -19.31 -6.09 7.85
N TYR A 150 -18.48 -7.10 7.58
CA TYR A 150 -18.59 -7.97 6.41
C TYR A 150 -19.10 -9.38 6.75
N ALA A 151 -19.21 -9.73 8.04
CA ALA A 151 -19.70 -11.03 8.49
C ALA A 151 -21.22 -11.18 8.26
N THR A 152 -21.98 -10.08 8.42
CA THR A 152 -23.46 -10.08 8.28
C THR A 152 -23.92 -10.35 6.84
N GLY A 153 -23.16 -9.88 5.84
CA GLY A 153 -23.47 -10.14 4.42
C GLY A 153 -23.14 -11.56 3.96
N ALA A 154 -22.12 -12.19 4.57
CA ALA A 154 -21.76 -13.57 4.26
C ALA A 154 -22.76 -14.59 4.81
N ALA A 155 -23.32 -14.32 6.00
CA ALA A 155 -24.38 -15.15 6.58
C ALA A 155 -25.68 -15.09 5.76
N ALA A 156 -26.12 -13.89 5.35
CA ALA A 156 -27.33 -13.71 4.54
C ALA A 156 -27.21 -14.32 3.13
N ALA A 157 -26.01 -14.37 2.55
CA ALA A 157 -25.76 -15.02 1.26
C ALA A 157 -25.74 -16.56 1.34
N MET A 158 -25.46 -17.14 2.51
CA MET A 158 -25.59 -18.58 2.77
C MET A 158 -27.02 -19.02 3.11
N GLU A 159 -27.89 -18.08 3.48
CA GLU A 159 -29.25 -18.34 3.96
C GLU A 159 -30.32 -18.24 2.87
N GLN A 160 -29.98 -17.92 1.61
CA GLN A 160 -30.90 -18.12 0.47
C GLN A 160 -30.85 -19.58 0.03
N PRO A 161 -31.85 -20.43 0.37
CA PRO A 161 -31.97 -21.73 -0.24
C PRO A 161 -32.37 -21.50 -1.70
N GLY A 162 -31.81 -22.29 -2.62
CA GLY A 162 -32.16 -22.24 -4.03
C GLY A 162 -33.67 -22.23 -4.20
N ASP A 163 -34.16 -21.17 -4.85
CA ASP A 163 -35.46 -21.14 -5.50
C ASP A 163 -35.36 -22.08 -6.71
N ASP A 164 -35.30 -23.39 -6.43
CA ASP A 164 -35.43 -24.42 -7.46
C ASP A 164 -36.92 -24.63 -7.72
N ASP A 165 -37.39 -23.86 -8.70
CA ASP A 165 -38.40 -24.25 -9.68
C ASP A 165 -38.39 -25.77 -9.91
N HIS A 166 -39.53 -26.44 -9.71
CA HIS A 166 -40.14 -27.37 -10.67
C HIS A 166 -41.51 -27.89 -10.19
N ARG A 167 -42.53 -27.51 -10.96
CA ARG A 167 -43.72 -28.29 -11.42
C ARG A 167 -44.22 -29.48 -10.59
#